data_AF-A0A836WC59-F1
#
_entry.id   AF-A0A836WC59-F1
#
_cell.length_a   1.000
_cell.length_b   1.000
_cell.length_c   1.000
_cell.angle_alpha   90.00
_cell.angle_beta   90.00
_cell.angle_gamma   90.00
#
_symmetry.space_group_name_H-M   'P 1'
#
loop_
_entity.id
_entity.type
_entity.pdbx_description
1 polymer ?
#
loop_
_entity_poly.entity_id
_entity_poly.type
_entity_poly.pdbx_seq_one_letter_code
_entity_poly.pdbx_strand_id
1 'polypeptide(L)' 'LSGANLRGANLRGADLRGANLRGAKFRGANLSNAKLKGAKAGNFNGAKGVEISESFFTQKKF' A
#
# COMPACT_ATOMS: atom_id res chain seq x y z
N LEU A 1 -7.68 6.61 -6.65
CA LEU A 1 -7.43 6.83 -5.20
C LEU A 1 -6.32 7.85 -4.93
N SER A 2 -5.80 8.54 -5.95
CA SER A 2 -4.81 9.60 -5.77
C SER A 2 -5.36 10.67 -4.82
N GLY A 3 -4.57 11.09 -3.82
CA GLY A 3 -4.98 12.08 -2.82
C GLY A 3 -6.05 11.63 -1.81
N ALA A 4 -6.50 10.37 -1.86
CA ALA A 4 -7.57 9.89 -0.99
C ALA A 4 -7.18 9.89 0.49
N ASN A 5 -8.12 10.24 1.36
CA ASN A 5 -7.94 10.10 2.81
C ASN A 5 -8.37 8.69 3.25
N LEU A 6 -7.41 7.80 3.48
CA LEU A 6 -7.62 6.42 3.91
C LEU A 6 -7.19 6.21 5.37
N ARG A 7 -7.14 7.29 6.17
CA ARG A 7 -6.73 7.23 7.57
C ARG A 7 -7.67 6.32 8.36
N GLY A 8 -7.11 5.33 9.05
CA GLY A 8 -7.89 4.34 9.82
C GLY A 8 -8.71 3.35 8.98
N ALA A 9 -8.61 3.39 7.65
CA ALA A 9 -9.41 2.51 6.79
C ALA A 9 -9.01 1.04 6.97
N ASN A 10 -9.99 0.14 6.98
CA ASN A 10 -9.75 -1.30 6.92
C ASN A 10 -9.68 -1.76 5.45
N LEU A 11 -8.47 -2.00 4.95
CA LEU A 11 -8.17 -2.47 3.60
C LEU A 11 -7.57 -3.89 3.64
N ARG A 12 -7.85 -4.65 4.70
CA ARG A 12 -7.36 -6.01 4.86
C ARG A 12 -7.82 -6.88 3.69
N GLY A 13 -6.89 -7.50 2.97
CA GLY A 13 -7.18 -8.35 1.81
C GLY A 13 -7.62 -7.60 0.55
N ALA A 14 -7.62 -6.26 0.56
CA ALA A 14 -8.06 -5.47 -0.59
C ALA A 14 -7.16 -5.70 -1.82
N ASP A 15 -7.77 -5.76 -3.00
CA ASP A 15 -7.03 -5.79 -4.26
C ASP A 15 -6.72 -4.37 -4.73
N LEU A 16 -5.46 -3.96 -4.63
CA LEU A 16 -4.96 -2.64 -5.00
C LEU A 16 -3.92 -2.74 -6.13
N ARG A 17 -3.91 -3.86 -6.87
CA ARG A 17 -2.96 -4.08 -7.97
C ARG A 17 -3.10 -2.98 -9.03
N GLY A 18 -1.99 -2.38 -9.43
CA GLY A 18 -1.96 -1.30 -10.41
C GLY A 18 -2.60 0.03 -9.96
N ALA A 19 -3.11 0.12 -8.72
CA ALA A 19 -3.81 1.31 -8.26
C ALA A 19 -2.89 2.53 -8.19
N ASN A 20 -3.37 3.70 -8.63
CA ASN A 20 -2.70 4.96 -8.36
C ASN A 20 -3.12 5.50 -6.98
N LEU A 21 -2.18 5.42 -6.05
CA LEU A 21 -2.28 5.78 -4.63
C LEU A 21 -1.36 6.98 -4.29
N ARG A 22 -0.84 7.69 -5.29
CA ARG A 22 0.01 8.86 -5.07
C ARG A 22 -0.74 9.91 -4.23
N GLY A 23 -0.08 10.42 -3.20
CA GLY A 23 -0.67 11.41 -2.28
C GLY A 23 -1.78 10.89 -1.35
N ALA A 24 -2.11 9.60 -1.36
CA ALA A 24 -3.10 9.06 -0.43
C ALA A 24 -2.54 9.01 1.02
N LYS A 25 -3.41 9.25 2.00
CA LYS A 25 -3.06 9.27 3.43
C LYS A 25 -3.43 7.95 4.09
N PHE A 26 -2.45 7.16 4.53
CA PHE A 26 -2.66 5.82 5.09
C PHE A 26 -2.47 5.70 6.61
N ARG A 27 -2.29 6.81 7.34
CA ARG A 27 -2.01 6.75 8.78
C ARG A 27 -3.12 5.98 9.52
N GLY A 28 -2.75 4.88 10.16
CA GLY A 28 -3.64 3.97 10.87
C GLY A 28 -4.44 3.00 9.99
N ALA A 29 -4.29 3.02 8.66
CA ALA A 29 -4.98 2.10 7.76
C ALA A 29 -4.48 0.66 7.98
N ASN A 30 -5.36 -0.33 7.88
CA ASN A 30 -4.99 -1.75 7.90
C ASN A 30 -4.87 -2.28 6.47
N LEU A 31 -3.65 -2.54 6.00
CA LEU A 31 -3.34 -3.11 4.70
C LEU A 31 -2.88 -4.57 4.78
N SER A 32 -3.10 -5.26 5.90
CA SER A 32 -2.73 -6.68 6.03
C SER A 32 -3.32 -7.52 4.89
N ASN A 33 -2.50 -8.33 4.23
CA ASN A 33 -2.87 -9.16 3.08
C ASN A 33 -3.39 -8.38 1.84
N ALA A 34 -3.23 -7.06 1.77
CA ALA A 34 -3.61 -6.30 0.59
C ALA A 34 -2.69 -6.62 -0.60
N LYS A 35 -3.26 -6.75 -1.79
CA LYS A 35 -2.49 -7.01 -3.02
C LYS A 35 -2.01 -5.69 -3.61
N LEU A 36 -0.73 -5.36 -3.42
CA LEU A 36 -0.14 -4.08 -3.85
C LEU A 36 0.72 -4.17 -5.12
N LYS A 37 0.74 -5.31 -5.82
CA LYS A 37 1.58 -5.50 -7.01
C LYS A 37 1.31 -4.41 -8.06
N GLY A 38 2.34 -3.62 -8.41
CA GLY A 38 2.24 -2.53 -9.37
C GLY A 38 1.48 -1.30 -8.89
N ALA A 39 1.07 -1.23 -7.62
CA ALA A 39 0.47 -0.05 -7.04
C ALA A 39 1.49 1.11 -7.03
N LYS A 40 1.05 2.28 -7.45
CA LYS A 40 1.87 3.50 -7.45
C LYS A 40 1.53 4.31 -6.21
N ALA A 41 2.29 4.12 -5.13
CA ALA A 41 2.20 4.94 -3.93
C ALA A 41 3.51 5.70 -3.72
N GLY A 42 3.42 6.91 -3.17
CA GLY A 42 4.61 7.66 -2.77
C GLY A 42 5.10 7.30 -1.37
N ASN A 43 4.17 6.92 -0.48
CA ASN A 43 4.48 6.60 0.90
C ASN A 43 3.32 5.83 1.57
N PHE A 44 3.62 4.73 2.28
CA PHE A 44 2.66 3.98 3.10
C PHE A 44 2.85 4.22 4.61
N ASN A 45 3.65 5.20 5.01
CA ASN A 45 4.00 5.49 6.40
C ASN A 45 2.77 5.57 7.30
N GLY A 46 2.83 4.81 8.40
CA GLY A 46 1.76 4.72 9.39
C GLY A 46 0.62 3.78 9.00
N ALA A 47 0.63 3.15 7.83
CA ALA A 47 -0.24 2.02 7.56
C ALA A 47 0.25 0.79 8.34
N LYS A 48 -0.69 0.04 8.90
CA LYS A 48 -0.46 -1.26 9.54
C LYS A 48 -0.56 -2.36 8.48
N GLY A 49 0.16 -3.46 8.66
CA GLY A 49 0.04 -4.62 7.76
C GLY A 49 0.63 -4.42 6.36
N VAL A 50 1.11 -3.22 6.05
CA VAL A 50 2.26 -3.06 5.15
C VAL A 50 3.48 -3.48 5.96
N GLU A 51 3.57 -4.78 6.26
CA GLU A 51 4.88 -5.35 6.54
C GLU A 51 5.75 -4.95 5.35
N ILE A 52 6.96 -4.49 5.62
CA ILE A 52 8.03 -4.36 4.64
C ILE A 52 8.47 -5.79 4.22
N SER A 53 7.50 -6.69 4.04
CA SER A 53 7.64 -8.10 3.74
C SER A 53 8.04 -8.20 2.30
N GLU A 54 9.34 -8.53 2.11
CA GLU A 54 10.04 -9.24 1.02
C GLU A 54 9.70 -8.90 -0.44
N SER A 55 8.43 -8.67 -0.75
CA SER A 55 7.83 -8.39 -2.06
C SER A 55 8.22 -7.05 -2.70
N PHE A 56 8.85 -6.13 -1.97
CA PHE A 56 9.35 -4.87 -2.55
C PHE A 56 10.79 -4.98 -3.11
N PHE A 57 11.55 -6.04 -2.78
CA PHE A 57 12.95 -6.21 -3.21
C PHE A 57 13.16 -7.09 -4.45
N THR A 58 12.15 -7.79 -4.98
CA THR A 58 12.35 -8.77 -6.08
C THR A 58 12.43 -8.19 -7.50
N GLN A 59 12.88 -6.94 -7.67
CA GLN A 59 13.24 -6.40 -9.00
C GLN A 59 14.60 -5.69 -8.94
N LYS A 60 15.65 -6.44 -8.57
CA LYS A 60 17.01 -6.17 -9.05
C LYS A 60 17.83 -7.46 -9.07
N LYS A 61 17.71 -8.21 -10.16
CA LYS A 61 18.78 -9.09 -10.66
C LYS A 61 19.22 -8.51 -12.00
N PHE A 62 20.25 -7.68 -11.97
CA PHE A 62 21.29 -7.75 -12.99
C PHE A 62 22.29 -8.78 -12.48
#